data_AF-A0A0S8GV48-F1
#
_entry.id   AF-A0A0S8GV48-F1
#
_cell.length_a   1.000
_cell.length_b   1.000
_cell.length_c   1.000
_cell.angle_alpha   90.00
_cell.angle_beta   90.00
_cell.angle_gamma   90.00
#
_symmetry.space_group_name_H-M   'P 1'
#
loop_
_entity.id
_entity.type
_entity.pdbx_description
1 polymer ?
#
loop_
_entity_poly.entity_id
_entity_poly.type
_entity_poly.pdbx_seq_one_letter_code
_entity_poly.pdbx_strand_id
1 'polypeptide(L)'
;MEKNDLINIWKEGNQEMLKTKIFTRSELEDFLRPKVRKATLSLNFNIFVYMAVLLATMVLIGIDLYGYRSNPIMLKVLIPMFVISSSFFGYGVFLLNYIHQINRNESDLMGSINKKLKVYRTHYEIWMWMMSISLLFLIFALNSMVDNDQGTYRINRPYFFAIMNLAILLFIYGVQKVAQFVSLKSIKVYLKDLQNEALEGSCQLEEDKKRYRIFAVILVIIFTGLLIWGIIKAKMSF
;
A
#
# COMPACT_ATOMS: atom_id res chain seq x y z
N MET A 1 -30.26 -20.88 12.78
CA MET A 1 -29.98 -21.20 11.37
C MET A 1 -28.63 -21.90 11.33
N GLU A 2 -28.41 -22.88 10.45
CA GLU A 2 -27.07 -23.47 10.34
C GLU A 2 -26.14 -22.46 9.64
N LYS A 3 -24.89 -22.42 10.12
CA LYS A 3 -23.78 -21.58 9.62
C LYS A 3 -23.62 -21.53 8.09
N ASN A 4 -24.14 -22.54 7.39
CA ASN A 4 -24.05 -22.68 5.94
C ASN A 4 -25.09 -21.86 5.16
N ASP A 5 -26.22 -21.47 5.75
CA ASP A 5 -27.31 -20.86 4.99
C ASP A 5 -26.97 -19.48 4.46
N LEU A 6 -26.33 -18.63 5.27
CA LEU A 6 -25.94 -17.27 4.85
C LEU A 6 -24.83 -17.29 3.78
N ILE A 7 -23.91 -18.26 3.90
CA ILE A 7 -22.84 -18.49 2.90
C ILE A 7 -23.43 -19.02 1.60
N ASN A 8 -24.43 -19.90 1.66
CA ASN A 8 -25.11 -20.46 0.50
C ASN A 8 -25.95 -19.40 -0.23
N ILE A 9 -26.75 -18.61 0.49
CA ILE A 9 -27.54 -17.50 -0.09
C ILE A 9 -26.62 -16.48 -0.78
N TRP A 10 -25.44 -16.21 -0.20
CA TRP A 10 -24.43 -15.34 -0.83
C TRP A 10 -23.86 -15.95 -2.12
N LYS A 11 -23.49 -17.24 -2.09
CA LYS A 11 -22.93 -17.94 -3.25
C LYS A 11 -23.92 -18.09 -4.39
N GLU A 12 -25.20 -18.25 -4.07
CA GLU A 12 -26.30 -18.33 -5.03
C GLU A 12 -26.61 -16.97 -5.68
N GLY A 13 -26.02 -15.88 -5.18
CA GLY A 13 -26.16 -14.55 -5.76
C GLY A 13 -27.54 -13.94 -5.55
N ASN A 14 -28.33 -14.45 -4.61
CA ASN A 14 -29.69 -14.01 -4.36
C ASN A 14 -29.72 -12.73 -3.50
N GLN A 15 -29.25 -11.63 -4.09
CA GLN A 15 -29.04 -10.34 -3.40
C GLN A 15 -30.33 -9.73 -2.84
N GLU A 16 -31.50 -10.04 -3.41
CA GLU A 16 -32.78 -9.55 -2.88
C GLU A 16 -33.12 -10.16 -1.53
N MET A 17 -32.86 -11.46 -1.32
CA MET A 17 -33.06 -12.11 -0.02
C MET A 17 -32.12 -11.57 1.07
N LEU A 18 -30.94 -11.06 0.70
CA LEU A 18 -29.97 -10.48 1.64
C LEU A 18 -30.33 -9.07 2.09
N LYS A 19 -31.17 -8.34 1.33
CA LYS A 19 -31.61 -6.98 1.67
C LYS A 19 -32.82 -6.95 2.59
N THR A 20 -33.70 -7.95 2.49
CA THR A 20 -34.97 -7.99 3.24
C THR A 20 -34.87 -8.68 4.59
N LYS A 21 -33.74 -9.31 4.91
CA LYS A 21 -33.59 -10.18 6.08
C LYS A 21 -32.71 -9.55 7.14
N ILE A 22 -33.20 -9.50 8.38
CA ILE A 22 -32.44 -9.10 9.57
C ILE A 22 -31.67 -10.33 10.05
N PHE A 23 -30.35 -10.20 10.20
CA PHE A 23 -29.47 -11.29 10.64
C PHE A 23 -29.10 -11.13 12.10
N THR A 24 -28.90 -12.25 12.79
CA THR A 24 -28.39 -12.20 14.16
C THR A 24 -26.93 -11.72 14.17
N ARG A 25 -26.57 -10.92 15.17
CA ARG A 25 -25.22 -10.34 15.29
C ARG A 25 -24.09 -11.38 15.23
N SER A 26 -24.28 -12.55 15.80
CA SER A 26 -23.30 -13.65 15.76
C SER A 26 -23.09 -14.21 14.34
N GLU A 27 -24.15 -14.41 13.56
CA GLU A 27 -24.07 -14.87 12.17
C GLU A 27 -23.36 -13.84 11.27
N LEU A 28 -23.62 -12.55 11.52
CA LEU A 28 -23.00 -11.43 10.81
C LEU A 28 -21.51 -11.28 11.17
N GLU A 29 -21.16 -11.43 12.44
CA GLU A 29 -19.78 -11.43 12.90
C GLU A 29 -18.99 -12.59 12.30
N ASP A 30 -19.54 -13.81 12.28
CA ASP A 30 -18.89 -14.97 11.68
C ASP A 30 -18.68 -14.83 10.17
N PHE A 31 -19.62 -14.21 9.47
CA PHE A 31 -19.51 -13.95 8.03
C PHE A 31 -18.50 -12.82 7.70
N LEU A 32 -18.50 -11.74 8.48
CA LEU A 32 -17.64 -10.58 8.25
C LEU A 32 -16.22 -10.77 8.78
N ARG A 33 -16.02 -11.53 9.86
CA ARG A 33 -14.70 -11.81 10.46
C ARG A 33 -13.65 -12.27 9.42
N PRO A 34 -13.90 -13.26 8.53
CA PRO A 34 -12.93 -13.64 7.51
C PRO A 34 -12.69 -12.52 6.48
N LYS A 35 -13.73 -11.75 6.11
CA LYS A 35 -13.61 -10.62 5.16
C LYS A 35 -12.78 -9.47 5.75
N VAL A 36 -12.99 -9.14 7.02
CA VAL A 36 -12.22 -8.14 7.78
C VAL A 36 -10.77 -8.62 7.99
N ARG A 37 -10.57 -9.90 8.29
CA ARG A 37 -9.23 -10.50 8.40
C ARG A 37 -8.47 -10.42 7.08
N LYS A 38 -9.11 -10.70 5.94
CA LYS A 38 -8.51 -10.57 4.61
C LYS A 38 -8.12 -9.13 4.28
N ALA A 39 -8.98 -8.15 4.61
CA ALA A 39 -8.64 -6.74 4.47
C ALA A 39 -7.43 -6.33 5.35
N THR A 40 -7.32 -6.92 6.55
CA THR A 40 -6.17 -6.71 7.46
C THR A 40 -4.88 -7.34 6.91
N LEU A 41 -4.96 -8.54 6.32
CA LEU A 41 -3.82 -9.18 5.67
C LEU A 41 -3.27 -8.32 4.52
N SER A 42 -4.15 -7.68 3.74
CA SER A 42 -3.72 -6.77 2.67
C SER A 42 -2.90 -5.59 3.22
N LEU A 43 -3.29 -5.05 4.39
CA LEU A 43 -2.56 -3.96 5.03
C LEU A 43 -1.21 -4.43 5.58
N ASN A 44 -1.16 -5.58 6.26
CA ASN A 44 0.10 -6.16 6.75
C ASN A 44 1.06 -6.47 5.60
N PHE A 45 0.54 -7.05 4.52
CA PHE A 45 1.34 -7.35 3.33
C PHE A 45 1.90 -6.07 2.70
N ASN A 46 1.09 -5.01 2.60
CA ASN A 46 1.55 -3.72 2.08
C ASN A 46 2.68 -3.12 2.93
N ILE A 47 2.53 -3.12 4.26
CA ILE A 47 3.58 -2.66 5.17
C ILE A 47 4.85 -3.51 5.03
N PHE A 48 4.71 -4.83 4.94
CA PHE A 48 5.84 -5.75 4.77
C PHE A 48 6.60 -5.50 3.46
N VAL A 49 5.88 -5.38 2.34
CA VAL A 49 6.49 -5.06 1.03
C VAL A 49 7.26 -3.73 1.11
N TYR A 50 6.70 -2.72 1.76
CA TYR A 50 7.37 -1.43 1.91
C TYR A 50 8.58 -1.49 2.85
N MET A 51 8.52 -2.31 3.90
CA MET A 51 9.70 -2.57 4.73
C MET A 51 10.81 -3.26 3.94
N ALA A 52 10.48 -4.19 3.04
CA ALA A 52 11.45 -4.81 2.16
C ALA A 52 12.09 -3.78 1.20
N VAL A 53 11.28 -2.86 0.65
CA VAL A 53 11.79 -1.75 -0.17
C VAL A 53 12.72 -0.85 0.64
N LEU A 54 12.34 -0.46 1.85
CA LEU A 54 13.18 0.34 2.76
C LEU A 54 14.51 -0.36 3.08
N LEU A 55 14.47 -1.67 3.31
CA LEU A 55 15.68 -2.47 3.55
C LEU A 55 16.59 -2.45 2.32
N ALA A 56 16.03 -2.65 1.12
CA ALA A 56 16.78 -2.55 -0.13
C ALA A 56 17.39 -1.14 -0.32
N THR A 57 16.61 -0.08 -0.04
CA THR A 57 17.11 1.30 -0.06
C THR A 57 18.28 1.49 0.90
N MET A 58 18.18 1.00 2.13
CA MET A 58 19.26 1.11 3.11
C MET A 58 20.52 0.36 2.67
N VAL A 59 20.37 -0.83 2.08
CA VAL A 59 21.50 -1.61 1.54
C VAL A 59 22.20 -0.83 0.42
N LEU A 60 21.44 -0.29 -0.53
CA LEU A 60 22.00 0.51 -1.64
C LEU A 60 22.69 1.78 -1.14
N ILE A 61 22.05 2.53 -0.23
CA ILE A 61 22.70 3.70 0.40
C ILE A 61 23.98 3.30 1.13
N GLY A 62 24.01 2.13 1.78
CA GLY A 62 25.21 1.61 2.43
C GLY A 62 26.35 1.33 1.45
N ILE A 63 26.03 0.78 0.28
CA ILE A 63 26.99 0.57 -0.82
C ILE A 63 27.48 1.93 -1.34
N ASP A 64 26.59 2.88 -1.58
CA ASP A 64 26.93 4.23 -2.05
C ASP A 64 27.80 4.99 -1.05
N LEU A 65 27.54 4.86 0.26
CA LEU A 65 28.36 5.46 1.31
C LEU A 65 29.80 4.96 1.25
N TYR A 66 29.99 3.67 0.95
CA TYR A 66 31.32 3.11 0.75
C TYR A 66 31.96 3.61 -0.56
N GLY A 67 31.21 3.60 -1.66
CA GLY A 67 31.67 4.07 -2.97
C GLY A 67 32.10 5.54 -2.98
N TYR A 68 31.33 6.39 -2.30
CA TYR A 68 31.55 7.83 -2.21
C TYR A 68 32.30 8.29 -0.95
N ARG A 69 33.02 7.40 -0.26
CA ARG A 69 33.74 7.73 0.99
C ARG A 69 34.73 8.90 0.88
N SER A 70 35.24 9.17 -0.32
CA SER A 70 36.15 10.28 -0.61
C SER A 70 35.44 11.57 -1.05
N ASN A 71 34.12 11.54 -1.31
CA ASN A 71 33.35 12.68 -1.77
C ASN A 71 32.52 13.26 -0.61
N PRO A 72 32.97 14.37 0.02
CA PRO A 72 32.30 14.93 1.19
C PRO A 72 30.91 15.49 0.90
N ILE A 73 30.62 15.85 -0.36
CA ILE A 73 29.31 16.36 -0.76
C ILE A 73 28.30 15.21 -0.79
N MET A 74 28.66 14.08 -1.41
CA MET A 74 27.80 12.90 -1.45
C MET A 74 27.56 12.32 -0.06
N LEU A 75 28.58 12.27 0.80
CA LEU A 75 28.41 11.83 2.19
C LEU A 75 27.41 12.69 2.97
N LYS A 76 27.41 14.01 2.77
CA LYS A 76 26.43 14.92 3.40
C LYS A 76 24.99 14.65 2.96
N VAL A 77 24.77 14.01 1.82
CA VAL A 77 23.45 13.63 1.31
C VAL A 77 23.08 12.22 1.79
N LEU A 78 23.98 11.26 1.61
CA LEU A 78 23.74 9.84 1.89
C LEU A 78 23.56 9.55 3.39
N ILE A 79 24.31 10.22 4.27
CA ILE A 79 24.20 10.00 5.74
C ILE A 79 22.80 10.38 6.25
N PRO A 80 22.26 11.60 5.99
CA PRO A 80 20.88 11.91 6.35
C PRO A 80 19.85 10.97 5.72
N MET A 81 20.02 10.58 4.46
CA MET A 81 19.11 9.64 3.80
C MET A 81 19.10 8.28 4.53
N PHE A 82 20.25 7.79 4.97
CA PHE A 82 20.37 6.54 5.73
C PHE A 82 19.68 6.65 7.10
N VAL A 83 19.88 7.75 7.83
CA VAL A 83 19.27 8.00 9.15
C VAL A 83 17.75 8.11 9.04
N ILE A 84 17.26 8.83 8.02
CA ILE A 84 15.82 8.95 7.74
C ILE A 84 15.24 7.59 7.37
N SER A 85 15.90 6.83 6.48
CA SER A 85 15.45 5.49 6.10
C SER A 85 15.40 4.52 7.29
N SER A 86 16.38 4.59 8.18
CA SER A 86 16.41 3.80 9.42
C SER A 86 15.26 4.16 10.36
N SER A 87 14.99 5.46 10.52
CA SER A 87 13.84 5.96 11.29
C SER A 87 12.52 5.45 10.68
N PHE A 88 12.42 5.46 9.35
CA PHE A 88 11.25 4.98 8.65
C PHE A 88 11.02 3.48 8.82
N PHE A 89 12.10 2.69 8.76
CA PHE A 89 12.06 1.26 9.03
C PHE A 89 11.60 0.98 10.47
N GLY A 90 12.14 1.69 11.46
CA GLY A 90 11.72 1.58 12.86
C GLY A 90 10.23 1.88 13.06
N TYR A 91 9.71 2.91 12.39
CA TYR A 91 8.27 3.21 12.41
C TYR A 91 7.44 2.11 11.76
N GLY A 92 7.93 1.48 10.69
CA GLY A 92 7.28 0.32 10.06
C GLY A 92 7.16 -0.87 11.00
N VAL A 93 8.22 -1.17 11.75
CA VAL A 93 8.21 -2.20 12.81
C VAL A 93 7.18 -1.86 13.89
N PHE A 94 7.16 -0.61 14.37
CA PHE A 94 6.16 -0.14 15.32
C PHE A 94 4.73 -0.35 14.80
N LEU A 95 4.47 0.00 13.54
CA LEU A 95 3.16 -0.14 12.92
C LEU A 95 2.71 -1.61 12.85
N LEU A 96 3.60 -2.52 12.41
CA LEU A 96 3.31 -3.96 12.37
C LEU A 96 2.98 -4.50 13.76
N ASN A 97 3.76 -4.13 14.78
CA ASN A 97 3.52 -4.55 16.15
C ASN A 97 2.18 -4.03 16.68
N TYR A 98 1.85 -2.76 16.38
CA TYR A 98 0.58 -2.15 16.78
C TYR A 98 -0.62 -2.88 16.16
N ILE A 99 -0.55 -3.22 14.87
CA ILE A 99 -1.62 -3.97 14.18
C ILE A 99 -1.72 -5.41 14.70
N HIS A 100 -0.58 -6.05 14.99
CA HIS A 100 -0.56 -7.38 15.57
C HIS A 100 -1.25 -7.41 16.94
N GLN A 101 -1.00 -6.41 17.79
CA GLN A 101 -1.67 -6.27 19.09
C GLN A 101 -3.18 -6.11 18.95
N ILE A 102 -3.65 -5.31 17.97
CA ILE A 102 -5.09 -5.16 17.69
C ILE A 102 -5.72 -6.51 17.31
N ASN A 103 -5.02 -7.35 16.55
CA ASN A 103 -5.55 -8.65 16.12
C ASN A 103 -5.54 -9.73 17.23
N ARG A 104 -4.63 -9.63 18.20
CA ARG A 104 -4.46 -10.67 19.24
C ARG A 104 -5.33 -10.43 20.49
N ASN A 105 -5.63 -9.17 20.81
CA ASN A 105 -6.21 -8.80 22.10
C ASN A 105 -7.73 -8.55 22.08
N GLU A 106 -8.43 -8.73 20.95
CA GLU A 106 -9.85 -8.38 20.85
C GLU A 106 -10.73 -9.59 20.55
N SER A 107 -11.62 -9.89 21.49
CA SER A 107 -12.72 -10.83 21.37
C SER A 107 -13.87 -10.27 20.51
N ASP A 108 -14.08 -8.95 20.54
CA ASP A 108 -15.14 -8.25 19.79
C ASP A 108 -14.65 -7.71 18.42
N LEU A 109 -15.39 -8.06 17.37
CA LEU A 109 -15.08 -7.66 15.99
C LEU A 109 -15.26 -6.15 15.79
N MET A 110 -16.24 -5.54 16.46
CA MET A 110 -16.55 -4.11 16.31
C MET A 110 -15.43 -3.23 16.88
N GLY A 111 -14.91 -3.57 18.07
CA GLY A 111 -13.71 -2.95 18.64
C GLY A 111 -12.51 -3.00 17.70
N SER A 112 -12.28 -4.16 17.06
CA SER A 112 -11.18 -4.35 16.11
C SER A 112 -11.30 -3.52 14.85
N ILE A 113 -12.51 -3.41 14.29
CA ILE A 113 -12.75 -2.55 13.14
C ILE A 113 -12.51 -1.08 13.51
N ASN A 114 -12.98 -0.62 14.67
CA ASN A 114 -12.80 0.76 15.12
C ASN A 114 -11.33 1.13 15.34
N LYS A 115 -10.54 0.28 16.02
CA LYS A 115 -9.10 0.52 16.19
C LYS A 115 -8.36 0.51 14.86
N LYS A 116 -8.72 -0.39 13.93
CA LYS A 116 -8.15 -0.41 12.57
C LYS A 116 -8.48 0.86 11.80
N LEU A 117 -9.71 1.37 11.88
CA LEU A 117 -10.07 2.66 11.28
C LEU A 117 -9.23 3.81 11.83
N LYS A 118 -8.90 3.80 13.13
CA LYS A 118 -7.99 4.78 13.74
C LYS A 118 -6.57 4.69 13.15
N VAL A 119 -6.04 3.48 12.97
CA VAL A 119 -4.74 3.26 12.28
C VAL A 119 -4.76 3.84 10.87
N TYR A 120 -5.81 3.55 10.10
CA TYR A 120 -5.98 4.08 8.75
C TYR A 120 -6.03 5.60 8.70
N ARG A 121 -6.66 6.25 9.70
CA ARG A 121 -6.82 7.70 9.74
C ARG A 121 -5.55 8.44 10.18
N THR A 122 -4.79 7.87 11.12
CA THR A 122 -3.66 8.56 11.74
C THR A 122 -2.31 8.09 11.21
N HIS A 123 -2.06 6.78 11.26
CA HIS A 123 -0.73 6.24 10.98
C HIS A 123 -0.50 5.96 9.50
N TYR A 124 -1.55 5.57 8.78
CA TYR A 124 -1.41 5.20 7.37
C TYR A 124 -1.09 6.42 6.48
N GLU A 125 -1.56 7.61 6.84
CA GLU A 125 -1.19 8.84 6.13
C GLU A 125 0.31 9.11 6.20
N ILE A 126 0.86 9.03 7.41
CA ILE A 126 2.29 9.20 7.68
C ILE A 126 3.08 8.13 6.92
N TRP A 127 2.60 6.88 6.95
CA TRP A 127 3.21 5.75 6.25
C TRP A 127 3.30 5.94 4.73
N MET A 128 2.26 6.49 4.09
CA MET A 128 2.28 6.76 2.63
C MET A 128 3.30 7.84 2.25
N TRP A 129 3.41 8.91 3.05
CA TRP A 129 4.43 9.94 2.84
C TRP A 129 5.84 9.38 2.98
N MET A 130 6.07 8.60 4.04
CA MET A 130 7.35 7.92 4.26
C MET A 130 7.70 7.00 3.10
N MET A 131 6.75 6.22 2.60
CA MET A 131 6.96 5.34 1.46
C MET A 131 7.32 6.11 0.19
N SER A 132 6.61 7.20 -0.09
CA SER A 132 6.88 8.04 -1.26
C SER A 132 8.30 8.62 -1.24
N ILE A 133 8.75 9.09 -0.07
CA ILE A 133 10.12 9.57 0.14
C ILE A 133 11.13 8.43 0.01
N SER A 134 10.83 7.25 0.58
CA SER A 134 11.71 6.08 0.53
C SER A 134 11.95 5.59 -0.90
N LEU A 135 10.94 5.69 -1.76
CA LEU A 135 11.07 5.31 -3.15
C LEU A 135 11.95 6.30 -3.94
N LEU A 136 11.90 7.59 -3.61
CA LEU A 136 12.85 8.57 -4.16
C LEU A 136 14.27 8.28 -3.69
N PHE A 137 14.45 7.91 -2.42
CA PHE A 137 15.75 7.51 -1.90
C PHE A 137 16.28 6.27 -2.62
N LEU A 138 15.42 5.29 -2.90
CA LEU A 138 15.77 4.10 -3.68
C LEU A 138 16.24 4.48 -5.09
N ILE A 139 15.45 5.31 -5.79
CA ILE A 139 15.77 5.76 -7.15
C ILE A 139 17.08 6.54 -7.15
N PHE A 140 17.28 7.44 -6.18
CA PHE A 140 18.52 8.22 -6.07
C PHE A 140 19.74 7.32 -5.82
N ALA A 141 19.63 6.36 -4.91
CA ALA A 141 20.70 5.41 -4.62
C ALA A 141 21.03 4.55 -5.85
N LEU A 142 20.02 4.02 -6.55
CA LEU A 142 20.22 3.26 -7.79
C LEU A 142 20.95 4.09 -8.87
N ASN A 143 20.53 5.33 -9.10
CA ASN A 143 21.19 6.19 -10.09
C ASN A 143 22.62 6.54 -9.68
N SER A 144 22.84 6.82 -8.40
CA SER A 144 24.18 7.12 -7.88
C SER A 144 25.11 5.92 -8.02
N MET A 145 24.64 4.72 -7.74
CA MET A 145 25.39 3.48 -7.90
C MET A 145 25.82 3.25 -9.36
N VAL A 146 24.90 3.40 -10.32
CA VAL A 146 25.19 3.23 -11.75
C VAL A 146 26.18 4.28 -12.25
N ASP A 147 26.02 5.53 -11.81
CA ASP A 147 26.89 6.61 -12.24
C ASP A 147 28.27 6.54 -11.61
N ASN A 148 28.42 5.98 -10.42
CA ASN A 148 29.73 5.73 -9.81
C ASN A 148 30.63 4.85 -10.69
N ASP A 149 30.06 3.90 -11.43
CA ASP A 149 30.79 3.07 -12.39
C ASP A 149 31.20 3.85 -13.66
N GLN A 150 30.53 4.95 -13.99
CA GLN A 150 30.69 5.72 -15.23
C GLN A 150 31.39 7.08 -15.05
N GLY A 151 31.58 7.56 -13.83
CA GLY A 151 32.27 8.81 -13.52
C GLY A 151 31.63 9.61 -12.37
N THR A 152 31.91 10.91 -12.30
CA THR A 152 31.32 11.76 -11.25
C THR A 152 29.86 12.10 -11.60
N TYR A 153 28.92 11.75 -10.71
CA TYR A 153 27.50 12.12 -10.84
C TYR A 153 27.34 13.63 -11.06
N ARG A 154 26.77 14.04 -12.21
CA ARG A 154 26.55 15.45 -12.57
C ARG A 154 25.08 15.72 -12.85
N ILE A 155 24.44 16.49 -11.97
CA ILE A 155 23.09 17.00 -12.21
C ILE A 155 23.18 18.21 -13.17
N ASN A 156 23.06 17.97 -14.47
CA ASN A 156 23.15 19.03 -15.48
C ASN A 156 22.00 20.05 -15.42
N ARG A 157 20.81 19.66 -14.92
CA ARG A 157 19.62 20.52 -14.80
C ARG A 157 18.96 20.35 -13.43
N PRO A 158 19.42 21.05 -12.39
CA PRO A 158 18.96 20.84 -11.01
C PRO A 158 17.47 21.15 -10.84
N TYR A 159 16.95 22.19 -11.50
CA TYR A 159 15.53 22.54 -11.44
C TYR A 159 14.65 21.46 -12.07
N PHE A 160 15.03 20.95 -13.25
CA PHE A 160 14.28 19.89 -13.92
C PHE A 160 14.29 18.60 -13.11
N PHE A 161 15.45 18.25 -12.54
CA PHE A 161 15.58 17.11 -11.63
C PHE A 161 14.66 17.25 -10.41
N ALA A 162 14.64 18.42 -9.75
CA ALA A 162 13.79 18.65 -8.59
C ALA A 162 12.29 18.56 -8.94
N ILE A 163 11.85 19.18 -10.04
CA ILE A 163 10.46 19.16 -10.49
C ILE A 163 10.02 17.72 -10.83
N MET A 164 10.86 16.97 -11.54
CA MET A 164 10.56 15.60 -11.92
C MET A 164 10.45 14.68 -10.70
N ASN A 165 11.35 14.80 -9.72
CA ASN A 165 11.28 14.04 -8.47
C ASN A 165 10.02 14.40 -7.67
N LEU A 166 9.64 15.69 -7.61
CA LEU A 166 8.42 16.11 -6.93
C LEU A 166 7.16 15.57 -7.63
N ALA A 167 7.14 15.57 -8.96
CA ALA A 167 6.06 14.97 -9.74
C ALA A 167 5.94 13.46 -9.48
N ILE A 168 7.06 12.74 -9.45
CA ILE A 168 7.11 11.31 -9.10
C ILE A 168 6.60 11.09 -7.68
N LEU A 169 7.03 11.91 -6.71
CA LEU A 169 6.56 11.85 -5.32
C LEU A 169 5.03 11.95 -5.25
N LEU A 170 4.47 13.00 -5.85
CA LEU A 170 3.03 13.26 -5.85
C LEU A 170 2.26 12.17 -6.58
N PHE A 171 2.81 11.64 -7.67
CA PHE A 171 2.21 10.53 -8.39
C PHE A 171 2.13 9.26 -7.53
N ILE A 172 3.24 8.86 -6.90
CA ILE A 172 3.29 7.70 -5.99
C ILE A 172 2.32 7.89 -4.83
N TYR A 173 2.36 9.06 -4.18
CA TYR A 173 1.45 9.39 -3.09
C TYR A 173 -0.02 9.34 -3.54
N GLY A 174 -0.35 9.91 -4.70
CA GLY A 174 -1.71 9.89 -5.25
C GLY A 174 -2.22 8.48 -5.53
N VAL A 175 -1.40 7.63 -6.15
CA VAL A 175 -1.74 6.22 -6.39
C VAL A 175 -1.99 5.49 -5.08
N GLN A 176 -1.13 5.68 -4.07
CA GLN A 176 -1.31 5.08 -2.74
C GLN A 176 -2.57 5.61 -2.05
N LYS A 177 -2.86 6.91 -2.16
CA LYS A 177 -4.04 7.54 -1.58
C LYS A 177 -5.33 6.97 -2.15
N VAL A 178 -5.39 6.75 -3.46
CA VAL A 178 -6.53 6.10 -4.12
C VAL A 178 -6.71 4.66 -3.63
N ALA A 179 -5.61 3.89 -3.54
CA ALA A 179 -5.65 2.52 -3.02
C ALA A 179 -6.12 2.45 -1.55
N GLN A 180 -5.68 3.40 -0.72
CA GLN A 180 -6.13 3.55 0.66
C GLN A 180 -7.61 3.88 0.72
N PHE A 181 -8.10 4.81 -0.10
CA PHE A 181 -9.50 5.23 -0.10
C PHE A 181 -10.43 4.04 -0.35
N VAL A 182 -10.09 3.19 -1.31
CA VAL A 182 -10.86 1.95 -1.60
C VAL A 182 -10.85 1.01 -0.39
N SER A 183 -9.68 0.82 0.24
CA SER A 183 -9.54 -0.03 1.42
C SER A 183 -10.35 0.49 2.61
N LEU A 184 -10.29 1.80 2.87
CA LEU A 184 -11.00 2.47 3.95
C LEU A 184 -12.52 2.48 3.71
N LYS A 185 -12.97 2.71 2.47
CA LYS A 185 -14.38 2.55 2.07
C LYS A 185 -14.87 1.15 2.43
N SER A 186 -14.09 0.11 2.14
CA SER A 186 -14.49 -1.27 2.45
C SER A 186 -14.64 -1.54 3.95
N ILE A 187 -13.72 -1.05 4.77
CA ILE A 187 -13.78 -1.24 6.22
C ILE A 187 -14.95 -0.46 6.83
N LYS A 188 -15.23 0.77 6.35
CA LYS A 188 -16.40 1.56 6.77
C LYS A 188 -17.71 0.89 6.40
N VAL A 189 -17.80 0.31 5.20
CA VAL A 189 -18.98 -0.43 4.76
C VAL A 189 -19.22 -1.64 5.66
N TYR A 190 -18.18 -2.42 6.00
CA TYR A 190 -18.34 -3.55 6.92
C TYR A 190 -18.75 -3.10 8.33
N LEU A 191 -18.25 -1.96 8.82
CA LEU A 191 -18.70 -1.39 10.10
C LEU A 191 -20.20 -1.02 10.03
N LYS A 192 -20.62 -0.35 8.95
CA LYS A 192 -22.01 0.07 8.77
C LYS A 192 -22.96 -1.13 8.67
N ASP A 193 -22.56 -2.17 7.94
CA ASP A 193 -23.32 -3.41 7.83
C ASP A 193 -23.47 -4.11 9.19
N LEU A 194 -22.40 -4.09 10.00
CA LEU A 194 -22.41 -4.65 11.36
C LEU A 194 -23.24 -3.81 12.36
N GLN A 195 -23.32 -2.49 12.15
CA GLN A 195 -24.15 -1.58 12.95
C GLN A 195 -25.64 -1.64 12.59
N ASN A 196 -25.95 -1.87 11.32
CA ASN A 196 -27.32 -1.88 10.80
C ASN A 196 -27.92 -3.28 10.73
N GLU A 197 -27.17 -4.32 11.15
CA GLU A 197 -27.57 -5.73 11.07
C GLU A 197 -28.01 -6.17 9.65
N ALA A 198 -27.44 -5.54 8.61
CA ALA A 198 -27.82 -5.69 7.22
C ALA A 198 -26.59 -5.74 6.30
N LEU A 199 -26.64 -6.51 5.19
CA LEU A 199 -25.51 -6.75 4.28
C LEU A 199 -25.56 -5.93 2.98
N GLU A 200 -26.38 -4.90 2.93
CA GLU A 200 -26.64 -4.13 1.70
C GLU A 200 -25.37 -3.43 1.18
N GLY A 201 -24.55 -2.87 2.08
CA GLY A 201 -23.33 -2.17 1.69
C GLY A 201 -22.26 -3.10 1.15
N SER A 202 -22.07 -4.27 1.77
CA SER A 202 -21.08 -5.25 1.34
C SER A 202 -21.40 -5.90 -0.01
N CYS A 203 -22.70 -6.02 -0.37
CA CYS A 203 -23.12 -6.46 -1.71
C CYS A 203 -22.66 -5.47 -2.79
N GLN A 204 -23.01 -4.20 -2.63
CA GLN A 204 -22.63 -3.14 -3.58
C GLN A 204 -21.10 -3.03 -3.73
N LEU A 205 -20.38 -3.23 -2.63
CA LEU A 205 -18.91 -3.17 -2.64
C LEU A 205 -18.25 -4.32 -3.41
N GLU A 206 -18.88 -5.50 -3.49
CA GLU A 206 -18.34 -6.63 -4.25
C GLU A 206 -18.51 -6.42 -5.76
N GLU A 207 -19.63 -5.82 -6.19
CA GLU A 207 -19.85 -5.42 -7.58
C GLU A 207 -18.86 -4.33 -8.03
N ASP A 208 -18.67 -3.31 -7.20
CA ASP A 208 -17.66 -2.27 -7.41
C ASP A 208 -16.27 -2.89 -7.61
N LYS A 209 -15.86 -3.82 -6.72
CA LYS A 209 -14.56 -4.50 -6.79
C LYS A 209 -14.37 -5.28 -8.10
N LYS A 210 -15.42 -5.92 -8.61
CA LYS A 210 -15.38 -6.64 -9.88
C LYS A 210 -15.08 -5.69 -11.04
N ARG A 211 -15.73 -4.51 -11.07
CA ARG A 211 -15.46 -3.46 -12.07
C ARG A 211 -14.03 -2.92 -11.97
N TYR A 212 -13.57 -2.57 -10.76
CA TYR A 212 -12.20 -2.08 -10.57
C TYR A 212 -11.13 -3.10 -10.98
N ARG A 213 -11.37 -4.40 -10.74
CA ARG A 213 -10.44 -5.45 -11.18
C ARG A 213 -10.29 -5.49 -12.70
N ILE A 214 -11.39 -5.32 -13.44
CA ILE A 214 -11.36 -5.27 -14.92
C ILE A 214 -10.53 -4.07 -15.39
N PHE A 215 -10.79 -2.88 -14.83
CA PHE A 215 -10.00 -1.68 -15.16
C PHE A 215 -8.51 -1.86 -14.83
N ALA A 216 -8.19 -2.46 -13.68
CA ALA A 216 -6.81 -2.72 -13.30
C ALA A 216 -6.09 -3.67 -14.28
N VAL A 217 -6.77 -4.73 -14.75
CA VAL A 217 -6.22 -5.64 -15.77
C VAL A 217 -5.96 -4.90 -17.08
N ILE A 218 -6.91 -4.10 -17.56
CA ILE A 218 -6.74 -3.30 -18.78
C ILE A 218 -5.54 -2.37 -18.65
N LEU A 219 -5.43 -1.68 -17.50
CA LEU A 219 -4.34 -0.74 -17.24
C LEU A 219 -2.98 -1.44 -17.21
N VAL A 220 -2.87 -2.62 -16.59
CA VAL A 220 -1.64 -3.43 -16.61
C VAL A 220 -1.26 -3.81 -18.03
N ILE A 221 -2.20 -4.28 -18.85
CA ILE A 221 -1.94 -4.63 -20.26
C ILE A 221 -1.39 -3.43 -21.03
N ILE A 222 -2.00 -2.24 -20.86
CA ILE A 222 -1.55 -1.01 -21.51
C ILE A 222 -0.13 -0.64 -21.07
N PHE A 223 0.14 -0.64 -19.76
CA PHE A 223 1.47 -0.31 -19.23
C PHE A 223 2.55 -1.30 -19.70
N THR A 224 2.25 -2.60 -19.69
CA THR A 224 3.16 -3.62 -20.21
C THR A 224 3.43 -3.42 -21.71
N GLY A 225 2.39 -3.12 -22.50
CA GLY A 225 2.53 -2.81 -23.92
C GLY A 225 3.42 -1.58 -24.18
N LEU A 226 3.21 -0.50 -23.41
CA LEU A 226 4.04 0.71 -23.49
C LEU A 226 5.50 0.46 -23.09
N LEU A 227 5.74 -0.38 -22.08
CA LEU A 227 7.09 -0.78 -21.66
C LEU A 227 7.81 -1.56 -22.77
N ILE A 228 7.15 -2.57 -23.34
CA ILE A 228 7.70 -3.36 -24.46
C ILE A 228 8.01 -2.46 -25.65
N TRP A 229 7.07 -1.59 -26.01
CA TRP A 229 7.26 -0.61 -27.09
C TRP A 229 8.44 0.32 -26.83
N GLY A 230 8.58 0.82 -25.59
CA GLY A 230 9.70 1.67 -25.18
C GLY A 230 11.05 0.97 -25.31
N ILE A 231 11.15 -0.30 -24.89
CA ILE A 231 12.36 -1.11 -25.01
C ILE A 231 12.70 -1.36 -26.49
N ILE A 232 11.71 -1.70 -27.32
CA ILE A 232 11.89 -1.92 -28.75
C ILE A 232 12.41 -0.64 -29.43
N LYS A 233 11.79 0.51 -29.14
CA LYS A 233 12.21 1.80 -29.71
C LYS A 233 13.62 2.19 -29.25
N ALA A 234 13.96 1.96 -27.98
CA ALA A 234 15.30 2.24 -27.46
C ALA A 234 16.38 1.40 -28.16
N LYS A 235 16.08 0.13 -28.48
CA LYS A 235 17.00 -0.74 -29.24
C LYS A 235 17.17 -0.34 -30.70
N MET A 236 16.17 0.25 -31.34
CA MET A 236 16.27 0.72 -32.74
C MET A 236 16.97 2.10 -32.88
N SER A 237 17.17 2.81 -31.78
CA SER A 237 17.84 4.12 -31.75
C SER A 237 19.37 4.03 -31.58
N PHE A 238 19.89 2.81 -31.41
CA PHE A 238 21.32 2.47 -31.39
C PHE A 238 21.67 1.73 -32.68
#